data_AF-A0A955VZZ5-F1
#
_entry.id   AF-A0A955VZZ5-F1
#
_cell.length_a   1.000
_cell.length_b   1.000
_cell.length_c   1.000
_cell.angle_alpha   90.00
_cell.angle_beta   90.00
_cell.angle_gamma   90.00
#
_symmetry.space_group_name_H-M   'P 1'
#
loop_
_entity.id
_entity.type
_entity.pdbx_description
1 polymer ?
#
loop_
_entity_poly.entity_id
_entity_poly.type
_entity_poly.pdbx_seq_one_letter_code
_entity_poly.pdbx_strand_id
1 'polypeptide(L)'
;PRSPYGVPRWVGALLAVLGSRQMEEVNYLYFENKSVPPLALLISGGRLSESSVPRIERFIEENLKGRANFHKILILEAEGGQGENRAKIELRPLTEAQQQDALFQVYDERNIDKVGGAFRLPRLLRGESKDFNRATAESALRFAEDQVFQPERDEFDYLINRKLLADMGIRFWRFRSQTPVTRDPERMTAMVEKLVRVGVLTPEEGRFLAGDIFNREFRKIGDDWTKRPITLTLAGIQTGVEDLRARTAKGSLLDDARRLLTLREELASEEARLADRRVDLARRYLEEGAERVPVPREEFDAWFEPEAHDDAG
;
A
#
# COMPACT_ATOMS: atom_id res chain seq x y z
N PRO A 1 -0.32 -21.33 9.12
CA PRO A 1 0.90 -20.54 8.82
C PRO A 1 2.16 -21.32 9.27
N ARG A 2 3.26 -21.31 8.49
CA ARG A 2 4.48 -22.10 8.76
C ARG A 2 5.50 -21.41 9.68
N SER A 3 5.19 -20.22 10.20
CA SER A 3 6.06 -19.41 11.07
C SER A 3 5.22 -18.39 11.86
N PRO A 4 5.68 -17.91 13.04
CA PRO A 4 5.09 -16.78 13.76
C PRO A 4 5.11 -15.46 12.98
N TYR A 5 5.94 -15.37 11.94
CA TYR A 5 6.09 -14.19 11.10
C TYR A 5 5.27 -14.30 9.81
N GLY A 6 4.76 -13.15 9.35
CA GLY A 6 4.15 -13.04 8.03
C GLY A 6 5.15 -13.33 6.91
N VAL A 7 4.70 -13.96 5.83
CA VAL A 7 5.53 -14.18 4.64
C VAL A 7 5.61 -12.87 3.85
N PRO A 8 6.81 -12.33 3.57
CA PRO A 8 6.93 -11.10 2.79
C PRO A 8 6.42 -11.29 1.36
N ARG A 9 5.70 -10.28 0.84
CA ARG A 9 5.09 -10.33 -0.51
C ARG A 9 6.10 -10.50 -1.64
N TRP A 10 7.31 -9.97 -1.46
CA TRP A 10 8.37 -10.01 -2.47
C TRP A 10 9.06 -11.38 -2.61
N VAL A 11 8.85 -12.33 -1.68
CA VAL A 11 9.55 -13.62 -1.70
C VAL A 11 9.34 -14.37 -3.02
N GLY A 12 8.12 -14.34 -3.59
CA GLY A 12 7.83 -14.97 -4.88
C GLY A 12 8.49 -14.28 -6.09
N ALA A 13 8.95 -13.05 -5.92
CA ALA A 13 9.61 -12.25 -6.95
C ALA A 13 11.14 -12.17 -6.75
N LEU A 14 11.71 -12.84 -5.75
CA LEU A 14 13.13 -12.74 -5.40
C LEU A 14 14.07 -13.03 -6.57
N LEU A 15 13.82 -14.11 -7.32
CA LEU A 15 14.64 -14.46 -8.50
C LEU A 15 14.57 -13.42 -9.61
N ALA A 16 13.45 -12.71 -9.75
CA ALA A 16 13.32 -11.64 -10.74
C ALA A 16 14.20 -10.44 -10.36
N VAL A 17 14.22 -10.07 -9.07
CA VAL A 17 15.06 -8.98 -8.56
C VAL A 17 16.55 -9.33 -8.69
N LEU A 18 16.93 -10.56 -8.31
CA LEU A 18 18.32 -11.01 -8.45
C LEU A 18 18.76 -11.09 -9.92
N GLY A 19 17.85 -11.53 -10.81
CA GLY A 19 18.07 -11.53 -12.24
C GLY A 19 18.30 -10.12 -12.78
N SER A 20 17.42 -9.17 -12.46
CA SER A 20 17.57 -7.75 -12.83
C SER A 20 18.90 -7.16 -12.37
N ARG A 21 19.29 -7.40 -11.11
CA ARG A 21 20.58 -6.98 -10.59
C ARG A 21 21.75 -7.56 -11.40
N GLN A 22 21.76 -8.87 -11.65
CA GLN A 22 22.87 -9.51 -12.35
C GLN A 22 23.03 -8.97 -13.78
N MET A 23 21.92 -8.64 -14.44
CA MET A 23 21.96 -8.07 -15.79
C MET A 23 22.46 -6.63 -15.78
N GLU A 24 22.03 -5.81 -14.81
CA GLU A 24 22.58 -4.47 -14.63
C GLU A 24 24.09 -4.53 -14.37
N GLU A 25 24.54 -5.47 -13.53
CA GLU A 25 25.96 -5.70 -13.28
C GLU A 25 26.71 -6.12 -14.57
N VAL A 26 26.15 -7.04 -15.37
CA VAL A 26 26.75 -7.44 -16.65
C VAL A 26 26.82 -6.27 -17.63
N ASN A 27 25.76 -5.48 -17.74
CA ASN A 27 25.73 -4.30 -18.63
C ASN A 27 26.70 -3.21 -18.15
N TYR A 28 26.81 -3.00 -16.85
CA TYR A 28 27.79 -2.08 -16.27
C TYR A 28 29.23 -2.53 -16.55
N LEU A 29 29.53 -3.81 -16.26
CA LEU A 29 30.84 -4.41 -16.48
C LEU A 29 31.20 -4.53 -17.96
N TYR A 30 30.21 -4.63 -18.85
CA TYR A 30 30.44 -4.72 -20.30
C TYR A 30 31.25 -3.53 -20.82
N PHE A 31 30.98 -2.33 -20.32
CA PHE A 31 31.72 -1.12 -20.71
C PHE A 31 33.12 -1.03 -20.10
N GLU A 32 33.36 -1.68 -18.96
CA GLU A 32 34.66 -1.67 -18.30
C GLU A 32 35.59 -2.79 -18.81
N ASN A 33 35.05 -3.98 -19.06
CA ASN A 33 35.77 -5.21 -19.31
C ASN A 33 35.30 -5.90 -20.60
N LYS A 34 35.27 -5.16 -21.71
CA LYS A 34 34.85 -5.71 -23.01
C LYS A 34 35.63 -6.99 -23.31
N SER A 35 34.90 -8.08 -23.61
CA SER A 35 35.49 -9.41 -23.75
C SER A 35 35.95 -9.76 -25.17
N VAL A 36 35.69 -8.89 -26.17
CA VAL A 36 36.01 -9.17 -27.58
C VAL A 36 36.52 -7.91 -28.31
N PRO A 37 37.71 -7.95 -28.93
CA PRO A 37 38.23 -6.84 -29.72
C PRO A 37 37.36 -6.66 -30.98
N PRO A 38 37.14 -5.42 -31.47
CA PRO A 38 36.27 -5.17 -32.62
C PRO A 38 36.79 -5.72 -33.96
N LEU A 39 38.11 -5.89 -34.08
CA LEU A 39 38.76 -6.27 -35.32
C LEU A 39 39.95 -7.17 -35.02
N ALA A 40 40.09 -8.24 -35.81
CA ALA A 40 41.29 -9.06 -35.86
C ALA A 40 41.93 -8.97 -37.25
N LEU A 41 43.23 -8.67 -37.30
CA LEU A 41 44.05 -8.74 -38.50
C LEU A 41 44.73 -10.11 -38.53
N LEU A 42 44.30 -10.96 -39.46
CA LEU A 42 44.79 -12.33 -39.64
C LEU A 42 45.78 -12.36 -40.81
N ILE A 43 47.00 -12.81 -40.55
CA ILE A 43 48.00 -13.02 -41.61
C ILE A 43 48.02 -14.52 -41.94
N SER A 44 47.45 -14.89 -43.09
CA SER A 44 47.36 -16.26 -43.60
C SER A 44 48.63 -16.64 -44.38
N GLY A 45 49.11 -17.88 -44.23
CA GLY A 45 50.28 -18.41 -44.94
C GLY A 45 51.36 -19.09 -44.07
N GLY A 46 51.09 -19.27 -42.77
CA GLY A 46 52.06 -19.81 -41.80
C GLY A 46 51.41 -20.57 -40.65
N ARG A 47 52.24 -21.25 -39.84
CA ARG A 47 51.82 -21.76 -38.51
C ARG A 47 51.90 -20.61 -37.50
N LEU A 48 50.95 -20.57 -36.55
CA LEU A 48 51.03 -19.65 -35.42
C LEU A 48 52.29 -19.99 -34.62
N SER A 49 53.13 -19.00 -34.30
CA SER A 49 54.30 -19.24 -33.45
C SER A 49 53.85 -19.59 -32.03
N GLU A 50 54.58 -20.48 -31.33
CA GLU A 50 54.29 -20.78 -29.93
C GLU A 50 54.39 -19.52 -29.03
N SER A 51 55.17 -18.52 -29.45
CA SER A 51 55.28 -17.23 -28.76
C SER A 51 54.06 -16.31 -28.91
N SER A 52 53.15 -16.59 -29.86
CA SER A 52 51.98 -15.74 -30.11
C SER A 52 50.85 -15.95 -29.10
N VAL A 53 50.66 -17.17 -28.58
CA VAL A 53 49.63 -17.49 -27.58
C VAL A 53 49.76 -16.64 -26.30
N PRO A 54 50.92 -16.59 -25.63
CA PRO A 54 51.11 -15.75 -24.43
C PRO A 54 51.13 -14.24 -24.75
N ARG A 55 51.19 -13.85 -26.03
CA ARG A 55 51.08 -12.46 -26.49
C ARG A 55 49.62 -12.06 -26.65
N ILE A 56 48.78 -12.97 -27.14
CA ILE A 56 47.32 -12.81 -27.21
C ILE A 56 46.75 -12.72 -25.80
N GLU A 57 47.17 -13.59 -24.87
CA GLU A 57 46.73 -13.56 -23.48
C GLU A 57 47.05 -12.21 -22.80
N ARG A 58 48.31 -11.75 -22.89
CA ARG A 58 48.70 -10.41 -22.39
C ARG A 58 47.93 -9.27 -23.05
N PHE A 59 47.68 -9.37 -24.36
CA PHE A 59 46.89 -8.36 -25.06
C PHE A 59 45.45 -8.32 -24.54
N ILE A 60 44.85 -9.48 -24.24
CA ILE A 60 43.50 -9.55 -23.66
C ILE A 60 43.47 -8.99 -22.23
N GLU A 61 44.48 -9.28 -21.42
CA GLU A 61 44.51 -8.83 -20.02
C GLU A 61 44.79 -7.34 -19.86
N GLU A 62 45.74 -6.79 -20.63
CA GLU A 62 46.25 -5.43 -20.47
C GLU A 62 45.58 -4.42 -21.42
N ASN A 63 45.19 -4.85 -22.62
CA ASN A 63 44.82 -3.94 -23.71
C ASN A 63 43.36 -4.00 -24.12
N LEU A 64 42.53 -4.89 -23.55
CA LEU A 64 41.09 -4.89 -23.78
C LEU A 64 40.27 -4.18 -22.70
N LYS A 65 40.83 -3.98 -21.51
CA LYS A 65 40.13 -3.34 -20.38
C LYS A 65 40.19 -1.81 -20.47
N GLY A 66 39.08 -1.15 -20.13
CA GLY A 66 38.99 0.30 -19.96
C GLY A 66 38.59 1.10 -21.22
N ARG A 67 37.98 2.27 -20.98
CA ARG A 67 37.42 3.15 -22.03
C ARG A 67 38.44 3.63 -23.07
N ALA A 68 39.70 3.83 -22.68
CA ALA A 68 40.75 4.29 -23.60
C ALA A 68 41.16 3.25 -24.65
N ASN A 69 40.86 1.98 -24.40
CA ASN A 69 41.27 0.85 -25.24
C ASN A 69 40.17 0.36 -26.20
N PHE A 70 39.05 1.09 -26.30
CA PHE A 70 37.82 0.65 -26.96
C PHE A 70 37.94 0.28 -28.45
N HIS A 71 38.94 0.84 -29.15
CA HIS A 71 39.18 0.62 -30.59
C HIS A 71 40.47 -0.15 -30.90
N LYS A 72 41.09 -0.81 -29.90
CA LYS A 72 42.32 -1.57 -30.16
C LYS A 72 42.05 -2.79 -31.04
N ILE A 73 42.95 -3.01 -32.00
CA ILE A 73 42.89 -4.08 -33.00
C ILE A 73 43.82 -5.21 -32.55
N LEU A 74 43.36 -6.46 -32.62
CA LEU A 74 44.20 -7.62 -32.39
C LEU A 74 44.98 -7.94 -33.67
N ILE A 75 46.31 -7.92 -33.61
CA ILE A 75 47.18 -8.25 -34.74
C ILE A 75 47.74 -9.65 -34.52
N LEU A 76 47.51 -10.54 -35.48
CA LEU A 76 48.01 -11.91 -35.47
C LEU A 76 49.00 -12.10 -36.61
N GLU A 77 50.27 -12.25 -36.25
CA GLU A 77 51.37 -12.52 -37.17
C GLU A 77 51.58 -14.04 -37.28
N ALA A 78 51.80 -14.53 -38.50
CA ALA A 78 52.15 -15.92 -38.76
C ALA A 78 53.53 -15.97 -39.42
N GLU A 79 54.36 -16.94 -39.04
CA GLU A 79 55.67 -17.15 -39.67
C GLU A 79 55.48 -17.84 -41.03
N GLY A 80 55.93 -17.18 -42.10
CA GLY A 80 55.86 -17.72 -43.45
C GLY A 80 56.70 -18.98 -43.58
N GLY A 81 56.09 -20.08 -44.00
CA GLY A 81 56.83 -21.30 -44.36
C GLY A 81 57.73 -21.06 -45.57
N GLN A 82 58.94 -21.63 -45.57
CA GLN A 82 59.84 -21.58 -46.72
C GLN A 82 59.16 -22.20 -47.96
N GLY A 83 58.74 -21.35 -48.90
CA GLY A 83 58.10 -21.72 -50.17
C GLY A 83 57.27 -20.55 -50.73
N GLU A 84 56.98 -20.57 -52.03
CA GLU A 84 56.30 -19.52 -52.83
C GLU A 84 54.89 -19.06 -52.36
N ASN A 85 54.44 -19.42 -51.15
CA ASN A 85 53.18 -18.94 -50.60
C ASN A 85 53.34 -17.53 -50.01
N ARG A 86 52.95 -16.52 -50.78
CA ARG A 86 52.80 -15.13 -50.30
C ARG A 86 51.83 -15.07 -49.12
N ALA A 87 52.25 -14.42 -48.03
CA ALA A 87 51.39 -14.13 -46.90
C ALA A 87 50.19 -13.28 -47.34
N LYS A 88 48.97 -13.72 -46.98
CA LYS A 88 47.71 -13.04 -47.25
C LYS A 88 47.24 -12.33 -45.98
N ILE A 89 46.91 -11.04 -46.06
CA ILE A 89 46.40 -10.28 -44.91
C ILE A 89 44.88 -10.22 -45.03
N GLU A 90 44.14 -10.74 -44.05
CA GLU A 90 42.67 -10.70 -43.97
C GLU A 90 42.24 -9.90 -42.73
N LEU A 91 41.39 -8.90 -42.94
CA LEU A 91 40.73 -8.14 -41.88
C LEU A 91 39.39 -8.80 -41.58
N ARG A 92 39.24 -9.44 -40.42
CA ARG A 92 37.98 -10.04 -39.98
C ARG A 92 37.31 -9.14 -38.94
N PRO A 93 36.13 -8.57 -39.22
CA PRO A 93 35.34 -7.89 -38.20
C PRO A 93 34.83 -8.93 -37.20
N LEU A 94 35.05 -8.68 -35.91
CA LEU A 94 34.56 -9.51 -34.80
C LEU A 94 33.30 -8.89 -34.15
N THR A 95 32.72 -7.89 -34.80
CA THR A 95 31.51 -7.20 -34.37
C THR A 95 30.28 -8.11 -34.32
N GLU A 96 30.26 -9.24 -35.05
CA GLU A 96 29.18 -10.23 -34.95
C GLU A 96 29.19 -10.99 -33.61
N ALA A 97 30.35 -11.11 -32.96
CA ALA A 97 30.48 -11.67 -31.62
C ALA A 97 30.27 -10.62 -30.52
N GLN A 98 30.12 -9.33 -30.89
CA GLN A 98 29.79 -8.28 -29.93
C GLN A 98 28.30 -8.33 -29.62
N GLN A 99 27.99 -8.38 -28.32
CA GLN A 99 26.62 -8.31 -27.87
C GLN A 99 26.01 -6.97 -28.29
N GLN A 100 24.79 -7.01 -28.82
CA GLN A 100 24.04 -5.82 -29.16
C GLN A 100 23.71 -5.04 -27.89
N ASP A 101 23.85 -3.72 -27.97
CA ASP A 101 23.37 -2.79 -26.94
C ASP A 101 21.86 -3.05 -26.75
N ALA A 102 21.39 -3.19 -25.50
CA ALA A 102 20.04 -3.65 -25.09
C ALA A 102 19.81 -5.15 -24.83
N LEU A 103 20.85 -5.99 -24.69
CA LEU A 103 20.63 -7.35 -24.23
C LEU A 103 19.89 -7.32 -22.88
N PHE A 104 18.78 -8.07 -22.81
CA PHE A 104 17.90 -8.20 -21.66
C PHE A 104 16.91 -7.07 -21.33
N GLN A 105 16.75 -6.03 -22.15
CA GLN A 105 15.71 -5.00 -21.89
C GLN A 105 14.30 -5.59 -21.69
N VAL A 106 13.89 -6.51 -22.57
CA VAL A 106 12.57 -7.16 -22.50
C VAL A 106 12.44 -8.04 -21.26
N TYR A 107 13.54 -8.68 -20.83
CA TYR A 107 13.52 -9.53 -19.65
C TYR A 107 13.46 -8.68 -18.37
N ASP A 108 14.19 -7.56 -18.33
CA ASP A 108 14.10 -6.60 -17.22
C ASP A 108 12.71 -5.96 -17.12
N GLU A 109 12.14 -5.53 -18.24
CA GLU A 109 10.77 -5.01 -18.31
C GLU A 109 9.75 -6.03 -17.77
N ARG A 110 9.87 -7.30 -18.14
CA ARG A 110 9.01 -8.38 -17.63
C ARG A 110 9.24 -8.64 -16.14
N ASN A 111 10.46 -8.51 -15.65
CA ASN A 111 10.76 -8.64 -14.23
C ASN A 111 10.15 -7.49 -13.43
N ILE A 112 10.27 -6.26 -13.92
CA ILE A 112 9.62 -5.09 -13.34
C ILE A 112 8.12 -5.36 -13.22
N ASP A 113 7.45 -5.86 -14.25
CA ASP A 113 6.02 -6.23 -14.17
C ASP A 113 5.71 -7.34 -13.20
N LYS A 114 6.55 -8.38 -13.15
CA LYS A 114 6.38 -9.49 -12.21
C LYS A 114 6.47 -9.00 -10.76
N VAL A 115 7.42 -8.10 -10.47
CA VAL A 115 7.56 -7.45 -9.16
C VAL A 115 6.34 -6.56 -8.88
N GLY A 116 5.94 -5.71 -9.82
CA GLY A 116 4.76 -4.85 -9.67
C GLY A 116 3.46 -5.64 -9.44
N GLY A 117 3.29 -6.75 -10.16
CA GLY A 117 2.17 -7.68 -10.01
C GLY A 117 2.12 -8.35 -8.64
N ALA A 118 3.26 -8.66 -8.03
CA ALA A 118 3.32 -9.21 -6.67
C ALA A 118 2.75 -8.25 -5.61
N PHE A 119 2.90 -6.94 -5.82
CA PHE A 119 2.31 -5.89 -4.98
C PHE A 119 0.94 -5.41 -5.48
N ARG A 120 0.45 -5.95 -6.60
CA ARG A 120 -0.79 -5.53 -7.27
C ARG A 120 -0.83 -4.04 -7.59
N LEU A 121 0.34 -3.45 -7.84
CA LEU A 121 0.48 -2.03 -8.16
C LEU A 121 0.52 -1.82 -9.68
N PRO A 122 -0.36 -0.98 -10.23
CA PRO A 122 -0.29 -0.56 -11.63
C PRO A 122 1.03 0.13 -11.95
N ARG A 123 1.50 -0.01 -13.21
CA ARG A 123 2.66 0.70 -13.78
C ARG A 123 2.65 2.21 -13.49
N LEU A 124 1.47 2.84 -13.58
CA LEU A 124 1.29 4.26 -13.33
C LEU A 124 1.82 4.70 -11.95
N LEU A 125 1.53 3.93 -10.90
CA LEU A 125 1.98 4.23 -9.53
C LEU A 125 3.46 3.93 -9.31
N ARG A 126 4.10 3.21 -10.25
CA ARG A 126 5.53 2.89 -10.21
C ARG A 126 6.39 3.92 -10.95
N GLY A 127 5.79 4.99 -11.46
CA GLY A 127 6.49 6.05 -12.20
C GLY A 127 6.75 5.72 -13.67
N GLU A 128 6.23 4.60 -14.19
CA GLU A 128 6.28 4.33 -15.62
C GLU A 128 5.22 5.15 -16.35
N SER A 129 5.64 6.08 -17.20
CA SER A 129 4.75 6.87 -18.06
C SER A 129 4.68 6.26 -19.47
N LYS A 130 4.14 5.04 -19.58
CA LYS A 130 3.66 4.57 -20.89
C LYS A 130 2.35 5.27 -21.23
N ASP A 131 1.95 5.27 -22.49
CA ASP A 131 0.78 5.99 -23.02
C ASP A 131 -0.55 5.57 -22.35
N PHE A 132 -0.81 6.10 -21.15
CA PHE A 132 -2.06 5.89 -20.43
C PHE A 132 -3.08 6.91 -20.91
N ASN A 133 -4.20 6.40 -21.44
CA ASN A 133 -5.41 7.20 -21.54
C ASN A 133 -5.90 7.54 -20.13
N ARG A 134 -6.46 8.75 -19.94
CA ARG A 134 -7.04 9.22 -18.67
C ARG A 134 -8.00 8.21 -18.06
N ALA A 135 -8.90 7.64 -18.87
CA ALA A 135 -9.87 6.65 -18.40
C ALA A 135 -9.20 5.37 -17.88
N THR A 136 -8.12 4.93 -18.52
CA THR A 136 -7.34 3.75 -18.09
C THR A 136 -6.55 4.06 -16.82
N ALA A 137 -5.99 5.27 -16.70
CA ALA A 137 -5.29 5.73 -15.51
C ALA A 137 -6.23 5.80 -14.30
N GLU A 138 -7.41 6.42 -14.43
CA GLU A 138 -8.43 6.49 -13.37
C GLU A 138 -8.89 5.10 -12.95
N SER A 139 -9.14 4.20 -13.91
CA SER A 139 -9.54 2.81 -13.63
C SER A 139 -8.45 2.04 -12.88
N ALA A 140 -7.18 2.20 -13.26
CA ALA A 140 -6.05 1.56 -12.61
C ALA A 140 -5.82 2.10 -11.19
N LEU A 141 -5.92 3.42 -10.99
CA LEU A 141 -5.84 4.05 -9.67
C LEU A 141 -6.95 3.55 -8.74
N ARG A 142 -8.19 3.51 -9.24
CA ARG A 142 -9.32 2.98 -8.46
C ARG A 142 -9.15 1.52 -8.11
N PHE A 143 -8.69 0.69 -9.06
CA PHE A 143 -8.42 -0.71 -8.78
C PHE A 143 -7.35 -0.90 -7.68
N ALA A 144 -6.25 -0.13 -7.74
CA ALA A 144 -5.21 -0.18 -6.72
C ALA A 144 -5.72 0.28 -5.34
N GLU A 145 -6.53 1.34 -5.33
CA GLU A 145 -7.16 1.86 -4.13
C GLU A 145 -8.06 0.82 -3.46
N ASP A 146 -8.99 0.23 -4.22
CA ASP A 146 -10.00 -0.70 -3.71
C ASP A 146 -9.37 -2.05 -3.29
N GLN A 147 -8.36 -2.54 -4.02
CA GLN A 147 -7.80 -3.89 -3.82
C GLN A 147 -6.56 -3.96 -2.95
N VAL A 148 -5.80 -2.87 -2.83
CA VAL A 148 -4.53 -2.84 -2.10
C VAL A 148 -4.63 -1.83 -0.97
N PHE A 149 -4.77 -0.55 -1.27
CA PHE A 149 -4.59 0.49 -0.25
C PHE A 149 -5.68 0.50 0.80
N GLN A 150 -6.94 0.24 0.43
CA GLN A 150 -8.03 0.18 1.39
C GLN A 150 -7.86 -0.98 2.40
N PRO A 151 -7.65 -2.24 1.97
CA PRO A 151 -7.34 -3.33 2.90
C PRO A 151 -6.12 -3.07 3.80
N GLU A 152 -5.01 -2.53 3.26
CA GLU A 152 -3.83 -2.22 4.08
C GLU A 152 -4.14 -1.16 5.14
N ARG A 153 -4.91 -0.13 4.78
CA ARG A 153 -5.32 0.92 5.74
C ARG A 153 -6.26 0.36 6.79
N ASP A 154 -7.20 -0.50 6.43
CA ASP A 154 -8.11 -1.13 7.38
C ASP A 154 -7.34 -2.03 8.37
N GLU A 155 -6.31 -2.75 7.91
CA GLU A 155 -5.42 -3.53 8.78
C GLU A 155 -4.60 -2.63 9.72
N PHE A 156 -4.05 -1.53 9.20
CA PHE A 156 -3.35 -0.53 10.01
C PHE A 156 -4.26 0.09 11.07
N ASP A 157 -5.44 0.57 10.66
CA ASP A 157 -6.46 1.13 11.53
C ASP A 157 -6.87 0.13 12.61
N TYR A 158 -7.02 -1.15 12.25
CA TYR A 158 -7.34 -2.21 13.19
C TYR A 158 -6.25 -2.38 14.25
N LEU A 159 -4.98 -2.38 13.84
CA LEU A 159 -3.84 -2.51 14.75
C LEU A 159 -3.78 -1.31 15.72
N ILE A 160 -3.96 -0.09 15.22
CA ILE A 160 -3.99 1.13 16.04
C ILE A 160 -5.14 1.08 17.05
N ASN A 161 -6.35 0.75 16.60
CA ASN A 161 -7.52 0.72 17.47
C ASN A 161 -7.47 -0.38 18.52
N ARG A 162 -7.00 -1.58 18.14
CA ARG A 162 -7.07 -2.76 19.01
C ARG A 162 -5.86 -2.95 19.91
N LYS A 163 -4.68 -2.51 19.48
CA LYS A 163 -3.47 -2.57 20.31
C LYS A 163 -3.18 -1.23 20.95
N LEU A 164 -2.90 -0.20 20.15
CA LEU A 164 -2.38 1.07 20.66
C LEU A 164 -3.40 1.83 21.52
N LEU A 165 -4.61 2.09 21.00
CA LEU A 165 -5.62 2.85 21.75
C LEU A 165 -6.14 2.09 22.97
N ALA A 166 -6.25 0.76 22.86
CA ALA A 166 -6.66 -0.10 23.96
C ALA A 166 -5.64 -0.06 25.12
N ASP A 167 -4.34 -0.15 24.81
CA ASP A 167 -3.26 -0.09 25.80
C ASP A 167 -3.15 1.29 26.47
N MET A 168 -3.44 2.36 25.71
CA MET A 168 -3.54 3.72 26.24
C MET A 168 -4.83 3.99 27.05
N GLY A 169 -5.76 3.02 27.14
CA GLY A 169 -7.03 3.17 27.86
C GLY A 169 -8.07 4.06 27.15
N ILE A 170 -7.85 4.40 25.89
CA ILE A 170 -8.73 5.27 25.09
C ILE A 170 -9.87 4.40 24.52
N ARG A 171 -11.10 4.54 25.06
CA ARG A 171 -12.25 3.67 24.71
C ARG A 171 -13.32 4.33 23.83
N PHE A 172 -13.43 5.65 23.83
CA PHE A 172 -14.49 6.38 23.13
C PHE A 172 -14.07 6.96 21.78
N TRP A 173 -12.82 6.74 21.37
CA TRP A 173 -12.26 7.27 20.14
C TRP A 173 -11.84 6.12 19.24
N ARG A 174 -12.09 6.28 17.94
CA ARG A 174 -11.67 5.35 16.90
C ARG A 174 -10.78 6.08 15.91
N PHE A 175 -9.57 5.56 15.72
CA PHE A 175 -8.70 5.97 14.64
C PHE A 175 -9.24 5.45 13.30
N ARG A 176 -9.33 6.34 12.31
CA ARG A 176 -9.71 6.03 10.94
C ARG A 176 -8.78 6.77 10.01
N SER A 177 -8.07 6.04 9.16
CA SER A 177 -7.26 6.64 8.09
C SER A 177 -8.20 7.25 7.05
N GLN A 178 -7.87 8.45 6.61
CA GLN A 178 -8.59 9.11 5.52
C GLN A 178 -8.15 8.52 4.19
N THR A 179 -9.12 8.32 3.29
CA THR A 179 -8.88 7.90 1.92
C THR A 179 -8.60 9.15 1.06
N PRO A 180 -7.73 9.08 0.05
CA PRO A 180 -7.70 10.12 -0.98
C PRO A 180 -9.09 10.25 -1.60
N VAL A 181 -9.45 11.45 -2.07
CA VAL A 181 -10.71 11.64 -2.84
C VAL A 181 -10.51 11.01 -4.23
N THR A 182 -10.50 9.68 -4.30
CA THR A 182 -10.34 8.88 -5.53
C THR A 182 -11.69 8.74 -6.27
N ARG A 183 -12.76 9.32 -5.73
CA ARG A 183 -14.09 9.31 -6.35
C ARG A 183 -14.23 10.53 -7.25
N ASP A 184 -14.58 10.33 -8.52
CA ASP A 184 -14.91 11.41 -9.46
C ASP A 184 -15.92 12.39 -8.84
N PRO A 185 -15.51 13.63 -8.50
CA PRO A 185 -16.41 14.62 -7.94
C PRO A 185 -17.58 14.91 -8.89
N GLU A 186 -17.34 14.83 -10.19
CA GLU A 186 -18.34 15.03 -11.24
C GLU A 186 -19.45 13.96 -11.20
N ARG A 187 -19.09 12.67 -11.10
CA ARG A 187 -20.09 11.58 -11.04
C ARG A 187 -20.90 11.64 -9.75
N MET A 188 -20.25 11.95 -8.63
CA MET A 188 -20.91 12.14 -7.33
C MET A 188 -21.87 13.34 -7.38
N THR A 189 -21.43 14.47 -7.95
CA THR A 189 -22.27 15.68 -8.10
C THR A 189 -23.48 15.38 -8.96
N ALA A 190 -23.32 14.70 -10.11
CA ALA A 190 -24.43 14.32 -10.98
C ALA A 190 -25.41 13.35 -10.29
N MET A 191 -24.92 12.44 -9.45
CA MET A 191 -25.78 11.55 -8.67
C MET A 191 -26.55 12.31 -7.58
N VAL A 192 -25.87 13.18 -6.82
CA VAL A 192 -26.49 14.02 -5.80
C VAL A 192 -27.53 14.94 -6.42
N GLU A 193 -27.23 15.57 -7.56
CA GLU A 193 -28.16 16.42 -8.30
C GLU A 193 -29.43 15.65 -8.71
N LYS A 194 -29.29 14.42 -9.23
CA LYS A 194 -30.43 13.56 -9.56
C LYS A 194 -31.25 13.23 -8.31
N LEU A 195 -30.63 12.87 -7.20
CA LEU A 195 -31.32 12.53 -5.96
C LEU A 195 -32.05 13.72 -5.33
N VAL A 196 -31.44 14.91 -5.39
CA VAL A 196 -32.08 16.17 -4.98
C VAL A 196 -33.26 16.50 -5.88
N ARG A 197 -33.13 16.32 -7.20
CA ARG A 197 -34.20 16.59 -8.16
C ARG A 197 -35.41 15.66 -8.02
N VAL A 198 -35.18 14.39 -7.72
CA VAL A 198 -36.28 13.44 -7.43
C VAL A 198 -36.88 13.69 -6.04
N GLY A 199 -36.21 14.46 -5.17
CA GLY A 199 -36.70 14.81 -3.85
C GLY A 199 -36.66 13.64 -2.86
N VAL A 200 -35.74 12.69 -3.07
CA VAL A 200 -35.53 11.54 -2.16
C VAL A 200 -34.47 11.88 -1.11
N LEU A 201 -33.47 12.70 -1.47
CA LEU A 201 -32.37 13.02 -0.57
C LEU A 201 -32.82 13.93 0.58
N THR A 202 -32.64 13.46 1.81
CA THR A 202 -32.84 14.29 3.01
C THR A 202 -31.63 15.19 3.27
N PRO A 203 -31.80 16.36 3.92
CA PRO A 203 -30.67 17.20 4.31
C PRO A 203 -29.62 16.48 5.18
N GLU A 204 -30.03 15.53 6.03
CA GLU A 204 -29.12 14.73 6.84
C GLU A 204 -28.23 13.82 5.98
N GLU A 205 -28.82 13.06 5.05
CA GLU A 205 -28.08 12.21 4.11
C GLU A 205 -27.21 13.05 3.17
N GLY A 206 -27.70 14.22 2.74
CA GLY A 206 -26.93 15.16 1.93
C GLY A 206 -25.68 15.67 2.66
N ARG A 207 -25.78 15.97 3.96
CA ARG A 207 -24.61 16.36 4.78
C ARG A 207 -23.64 15.20 4.98
N PHE A 208 -24.15 13.96 5.08
CA PHE A 208 -23.32 12.77 5.14
C PHE A 208 -22.52 12.57 3.84
N LEU A 209 -23.19 12.66 2.68
CA LEU A 209 -22.54 12.60 1.36
C LEU A 209 -21.54 13.75 1.14
N ALA A 210 -21.89 14.96 1.58
CA ALA A 210 -20.97 16.10 1.54
C ALA A 210 -19.75 15.85 2.44
N GLY A 211 -19.92 15.18 3.58
CA GLY A 211 -18.82 14.84 4.47
C GLY A 211 -17.79 13.92 3.81
N ASP A 212 -18.26 12.96 3.00
CA ASP A 212 -17.42 12.10 2.16
C ASP A 212 -16.65 12.93 1.11
N ILE A 213 -17.33 13.85 0.42
CA ILE A 213 -16.72 14.70 -0.61
C ILE A 213 -15.64 15.63 -0.04
N PHE A 214 -15.95 16.29 1.08
CA PHE A 214 -15.04 17.25 1.71
C PHE A 214 -14.07 16.60 2.70
N ASN A 215 -14.12 15.28 2.86
CA ASN A 215 -13.32 14.51 3.82
C ASN A 215 -13.33 15.15 5.22
N ARG A 216 -14.51 15.64 5.63
CA ARG A 216 -14.74 16.33 6.91
C ARG A 216 -16.08 15.91 7.48
N GLU A 217 -16.09 15.49 8.74
CA GLU A 217 -17.33 15.21 9.45
C GLU A 217 -18.07 16.51 9.74
N PHE A 218 -19.32 16.58 9.30
CA PHE A 218 -20.24 17.66 9.67
C PHE A 218 -20.96 17.30 10.97
N ARG A 219 -21.17 18.30 11.84
CA ARG A 219 -21.98 18.13 13.05
C ARG A 219 -23.37 17.61 12.67
N LYS A 220 -23.81 16.55 13.36
CA LYS A 220 -25.17 16.00 13.26
C LYS A 220 -26.17 17.01 13.83
N ILE A 221 -27.19 17.34 13.04
CA ILE A 221 -28.31 18.19 13.44
C ILE A 221 -29.47 17.21 13.68
N GLY A 222 -30.00 17.18 14.90
CA GLY A 222 -31.02 16.20 15.31
C GLY A 222 -32.47 16.59 14.99
N ASP A 223 -32.66 17.75 14.35
CA ASP A 223 -33.97 18.35 14.13
C ASP A 223 -34.80 17.54 13.12
N ASP A 224 -36.12 17.50 13.28
CA ASP A 224 -36.98 16.68 12.41
C ASP A 224 -37.06 17.19 10.97
N TRP A 225 -36.72 18.45 10.71
CA TRP A 225 -36.67 18.99 9.34
C TRP A 225 -35.51 18.42 8.52
N THR A 226 -34.43 17.94 9.15
CA THR A 226 -33.28 17.36 8.42
C THR A 226 -33.51 15.92 8.00
N LYS A 227 -34.46 15.23 8.63
CA LYS A 227 -34.85 13.84 8.36
C LYS A 227 -35.91 13.73 7.26
N ARG A 228 -36.45 14.85 6.79
CA ARG A 228 -37.49 14.90 5.76
C ARG A 228 -36.93 15.52 4.48
N PRO A 229 -37.30 15.02 3.29
CA PRO A 229 -36.95 15.68 2.04
C PRO A 229 -37.43 17.13 2.00
N ILE A 230 -36.61 18.01 1.43
CA ILE A 230 -36.88 19.47 1.39
C ILE A 230 -38.21 19.78 0.70
N THR A 231 -38.58 19.01 -0.32
CA THR A 231 -39.85 19.13 -1.03
C THR A 231 -41.05 18.95 -0.11
N LEU A 232 -40.99 17.99 0.81
CA LEU A 232 -42.04 17.74 1.80
C LEU A 232 -42.04 18.80 2.91
N THR A 233 -40.86 19.26 3.34
CA THR A 233 -40.76 20.33 4.34
C THR A 233 -41.33 21.65 3.80
N LEU A 234 -41.02 22.02 2.55
CA LEU A 234 -41.58 23.21 1.90
C LEU A 234 -43.08 23.08 1.64
N ALA A 235 -43.55 21.91 1.18
CA ALA A 235 -44.98 21.65 0.98
C ALA A 235 -45.75 21.70 2.31
N GLY A 236 -45.17 21.20 3.41
CA GLY A 236 -45.76 21.29 4.75
C GLY A 236 -45.86 22.72 5.28
N ILE A 237 -44.88 23.58 4.97
CA ILE A 237 -44.92 25.01 5.28
C ILE A 237 -46.05 25.71 4.48
N GLN A 238 -46.22 25.37 3.20
CA GLN A 238 -47.24 25.98 2.34
C GLN A 238 -48.67 25.49 2.63
N THR A 239 -48.84 24.23 3.02
CA THR A 239 -50.15 23.62 3.32
C THR A 239 -50.63 23.88 4.75
N GLY A 240 -49.82 24.54 5.59
CA GLY A 240 -50.21 24.90 6.95
C GLY A 240 -50.49 23.70 7.85
N VAL A 241 -49.90 22.53 7.55
CA VAL A 241 -50.00 21.36 8.43
C VAL A 241 -49.27 21.69 9.73
N GLU A 242 -50.03 21.73 10.82
CA GLU A 242 -49.66 22.18 12.17
C GLU A 242 -48.41 21.53 12.79
N ASP A 243 -47.88 20.47 12.19
CA ASP A 243 -46.73 19.70 12.69
C ASP A 243 -45.40 20.47 12.73
N LEU A 244 -45.31 21.64 12.06
CA LEU A 244 -44.11 22.50 12.11
C LEU A 244 -44.13 23.51 13.25
N ARG A 245 -45.24 23.63 13.97
CA ARG A 245 -45.16 24.08 15.35
C ARG A 245 -44.74 22.86 16.14
N ALA A 246 -43.45 22.80 16.51
CA ALA A 246 -43.08 22.17 17.78
C ALA A 246 -44.21 22.48 18.76
N ARG A 247 -44.72 21.49 19.49
CA ARG A 247 -45.78 21.67 20.48
C ARG A 247 -45.37 22.68 21.57
N THR A 248 -45.25 23.96 21.24
CA THR A 248 -45.65 25.07 22.10
C THR A 248 -47.17 25.05 22.05
N ALA A 249 -47.74 23.99 22.62
CA ALA A 249 -48.99 24.17 23.32
C ALA A 249 -48.74 25.40 24.20
N LYS A 250 -49.55 26.44 24.04
CA LYS A 250 -49.65 27.49 25.05
C LYS A 250 -50.26 26.85 26.31
N GLY A 251 -49.55 25.91 26.93
CA GLY A 251 -49.62 25.73 28.36
C GLY A 251 -49.16 27.05 28.96
N SER A 252 -49.79 27.48 30.04
CA SER A 252 -49.31 28.63 30.79
C SER A 252 -47.80 28.44 31.02
N LEU A 253 -47.00 29.48 30.80
CA LEU A 253 -45.55 29.45 31.08
C LEU A 253 -45.26 28.94 32.51
N LEU A 254 -46.23 29.12 33.42
CA LEU A 254 -46.25 28.59 34.78
C LEU A 254 -46.43 27.07 34.85
N ASP A 255 -47.22 26.45 33.97
CA ASP A 255 -47.44 25.00 33.94
C ASP A 255 -46.19 24.27 33.43
N ASP A 256 -45.51 24.84 32.42
CA ASP A 256 -44.24 24.30 31.94
C ASP A 256 -43.12 24.49 32.98
N ALA A 257 -43.08 25.64 33.65
CA ALA A 257 -42.15 25.86 34.76
C ALA A 257 -42.39 24.87 35.92
N ARG A 258 -43.65 24.57 36.25
CA ARG A 258 -44.00 23.55 37.25
C ARG A 258 -43.55 22.15 36.82
N ARG A 259 -43.77 21.77 35.57
CA ARG A 259 -43.31 20.47 35.04
C ARG A 259 -41.79 20.32 35.07
N LEU A 260 -41.06 21.40 34.78
CA LEU A 260 -39.60 21.39 34.86
C LEU A 260 -39.11 21.30 36.31
N LEU A 261 -39.80 21.94 37.26
CA LEU A 261 -39.50 21.79 38.68
C LEU A 261 -39.78 20.37 39.18
N THR A 262 -40.90 19.76 38.80
CA THR A 262 -41.19 18.37 39.17
C THR A 262 -40.19 17.39 38.56
N LEU A 263 -39.84 17.56 37.28
CA LEU A 263 -38.80 16.75 36.63
C LEU A 263 -37.43 16.91 37.29
N ARG A 264 -37.08 18.13 37.74
CA ARG A 264 -35.84 18.38 38.48
C ARG A 264 -35.84 17.66 39.82
N GLU A 265 -36.95 17.69 40.55
CA GLU A 265 -37.09 16.99 41.84
C GLU A 265 -37.05 15.46 41.66
N GLU A 266 -37.73 14.94 40.64
CA GLU A 266 -37.68 13.52 40.27
C GLU A 266 -36.24 13.09 39.92
N LEU A 267 -35.52 13.86 39.11
CA LEU A 267 -34.14 13.57 38.74
C LEU A 267 -33.23 13.58 39.97
N ALA A 268 -33.34 14.59 40.84
CA ALA A 268 -32.57 14.66 42.07
C ALA A 268 -32.86 13.47 43.00
N SER A 269 -34.12 13.00 43.03
CA SER A 269 -34.50 11.82 43.81
C SER A 269 -33.91 10.51 43.24
N GLU A 270 -33.86 10.37 41.92
CA GLU A 270 -33.23 9.22 41.27
C GLU A 270 -31.70 9.24 41.42
N GLU A 271 -31.07 10.41 41.32
CA GLU A 271 -29.64 10.56 41.56
C GLU A 271 -29.28 10.18 43.00
N ALA A 272 -30.08 10.59 43.99
CA ALA A 272 -29.91 10.17 45.38
C ALA A 272 -30.08 8.64 45.55
N ARG A 273 -31.12 8.05 44.95
CA ARG A 273 -31.32 6.58 44.97
C ARG A 273 -30.19 5.82 44.32
N LEU A 274 -29.60 6.35 43.24
CA LEU A 274 -28.46 5.75 42.58
C LEU A 274 -27.18 5.88 43.41
N ALA A 275 -26.99 7.01 44.09
CA ALA A 275 -25.88 7.21 45.02
C ALA A 275 -25.97 6.21 46.19
N ASP A 276 -27.13 6.05 46.80
CA ASP A 276 -27.35 5.08 47.88
C ASP A 276 -27.11 3.65 47.40
N ARG A 277 -27.66 3.27 46.22
CA ARG A 277 -27.39 1.95 45.61
C ARG A 277 -25.90 1.70 45.35
N ARG A 278 -25.14 2.73 44.93
CA ARG A 278 -23.69 2.62 44.73
C ARG A 278 -22.95 2.45 46.05
N VAL A 279 -23.36 3.15 47.11
CA VAL A 279 -22.78 3.02 48.45
C VAL A 279 -23.08 1.63 49.02
N ASP A 280 -24.29 1.13 48.87
CA ASP A 280 -24.66 -0.23 49.30
C ASP A 280 -23.92 -1.31 48.52
N LEU A 281 -23.77 -1.15 47.21
CA LEU A 281 -22.96 -2.05 46.38
C LEU A 281 -21.49 -2.04 46.83
N ALA A 282 -20.93 -0.86 47.11
CA ALA A 282 -19.57 -0.73 47.61
C ALA A 282 -19.40 -1.35 49.00
N ARG A 283 -20.39 -1.24 49.89
CA ARG A 283 -20.41 -1.94 51.19
C ARG A 283 -20.47 -3.44 51.01
N ARG A 284 -21.32 -3.96 50.12
CA ARG A 284 -21.37 -5.40 49.81
C ARG A 284 -20.03 -5.91 49.30
N TYR A 285 -19.37 -5.18 48.40
CA TYR A 285 -18.03 -5.55 47.93
C TYR A 285 -16.93 -5.46 49.01
N LEU A 286 -17.13 -4.65 50.06
CA LEU A 286 -16.21 -4.56 51.19
C LEU A 286 -16.51 -5.64 52.26
N GLU A 287 -17.77 -6.02 52.44
CA GLU A 287 -18.23 -7.06 53.37
C GLU A 287 -18.00 -8.47 52.82
N GLU A 288 -18.25 -8.67 51.52
CA GLU A 288 -17.76 -9.81 50.73
C GLU A 288 -16.27 -9.60 50.49
N GLY A 289 -15.47 -9.69 51.56
CA GLY A 289 -14.03 -9.54 51.51
C GLY A 289 -13.46 -10.32 50.34
N ALA A 290 -12.76 -9.64 49.44
CA ALA A 290 -12.22 -10.22 48.21
C ALA A 290 -11.58 -11.57 48.51
N GLU A 291 -12.21 -12.66 48.04
CA GLU A 291 -11.72 -14.01 48.23
C GLU A 291 -10.42 -14.14 47.45
N ARG A 292 -9.30 -13.92 48.15
CA ARG A 292 -7.97 -14.19 47.60
C ARG A 292 -7.81 -15.69 47.57
N VAL A 293 -8.24 -16.31 46.49
CA VAL A 293 -7.92 -17.72 46.20
C VAL A 293 -6.41 -17.80 45.97
N PRO A 294 -5.63 -18.44 46.86
CA PRO A 294 -4.21 -18.62 46.62
C PRO A 294 -4.06 -19.67 45.52
N VAL A 295 -3.63 -19.23 44.33
CA VAL A 295 -3.29 -20.16 43.24
C VAL A 295 -2.02 -20.92 43.64
N PRO A 296 -2.02 -22.27 43.65
CA PRO A 296 -0.82 -23.06 43.86
C PRO A 296 0.29 -22.65 42.88
N ARG A 297 1.54 -22.55 43.34
CA ARG A 297 2.65 -22.07 42.49
C ARG A 297 2.80 -22.87 41.20
N GLU A 298 2.59 -24.18 41.25
CA GLU A 298 2.66 -25.07 40.08
C GLU A 298 1.64 -24.70 38.99
N GLU A 299 0.45 -24.26 39.38
CA GLU A 299 -0.62 -23.86 38.46
C GLU A 299 -0.40 -22.44 37.92
N PHE A 300 0.19 -21.57 38.74
CA PHE A 300 0.58 -20.22 38.33
C PHE A 300 1.73 -20.26 37.32
N ASP A 301 2.74 -21.08 37.55
CA ASP A 301 3.91 -21.20 36.66
C ASP A 301 3.52 -21.82 35.31
N ALA A 302 2.56 -22.77 35.30
CA ALA A 302 2.01 -23.36 34.07
C ALA A 302 1.28 -22.35 33.16
N TRP A 303 0.79 -21.22 33.67
CA TRP A 303 0.17 -20.18 32.84
C TRP A 303 1.19 -19.35 32.06
N PHE A 304 2.46 -19.40 32.45
CA PHE A 304 3.54 -18.60 31.87
C PHE A 304 4.64 -19.43 31.20
N GLU A 305 4.59 -20.77 31.28
CA GLU A 305 5.44 -21.65 30.47
C GLU A 305 4.76 -21.99 29.13
N PRO A 306 5.47 -21.85 27.99
CA PRO A 306 4.97 -22.31 26.69
C PRO A 306 4.96 -23.84 26.66
N GLU A 307 3.82 -24.45 26.36
CA GLU A 307 3.68 -25.91 26.18
C GLU A 307 4.81 -26.43 25.27
N ALA A 308 5.69 -27.25 25.83
CA ALA A 308 6.71 -27.97 25.07
C ALA A 308 5.98 -28.98 24.16
N HIS A 309 6.06 -28.74 22.86
CA HIS A 309 5.67 -29.71 21.85
C HIS A 309 6.48 -31.00 22.06
N ASP A 310 5.77 -32.10 22.36
CA ASP A 310 6.30 -33.46 22.28
C ASP A 310 6.72 -33.76 20.83
N ASP A 311 8.02 -33.70 20.56
CA ASP A 311 8.68 -34.35 19.43
C ASP A 311 9.30 -35.67 19.93
N ALA A 312 8.58 -36.79 19.77
CA ALA A 312 9.15 -38.15 19.60
C ALA A 312 8.05 -39.20 19.36
N GLY A 313 7.98 -39.75 18.13
CA GLY A 313 7.20 -40.95 17.81
C GLY A 313 6.68 -41.00 16.37
#